data_AF-A0A1H2B2X1-F1
#
_entry.id   AF-A0A1H2B2X1-F1
#
_cell.length_a   1.000
_cell.length_b   1.000
_cell.length_c   1.000
_cell.angle_alpha   90.00
_cell.angle_beta   90.00
_cell.angle_gamma   90.00
#
_symmetry.space_group_name_H-M   'P 1'
#
loop_
_entity.id
_entity.type
_entity.pdbx_description
1 polymer ?
#
loop_
_entity_poly.entity_id
_entity_poly.type
_entity_poly.pdbx_seq_one_letter_code
_entity_poly.pdbx_strand_id
1 'polypeptide(L)'
;MKLINARQVWTEAQHESNASISAVAIDQAESAPVKTGGRIGKRDAKFPALGSEKGEEAASFSVPGQRISISETRRAAVGRSTARAAHLATIGKVLRAIDTLPFQEQQFGHYLYHPCMTLAHVLNAEKLVWSCVDFSALTEAKEAKVHCLVTMALQSYKVEAHGGAQWGPARIAEGMHKLYGMHLEPKVWDRDWKEAWNFLRAAIEEVDIRVQQPVWQIIHAEKEDCAA
;
A
#
# COMPACT_ATOMS: atom_id res chain seq x y z
N MET A 1 6.78 4.99 -8.04
CA MET A 1 6.90 4.30 -6.73
C MET A 1 7.22 2.84 -6.98
N LYS A 2 8.04 2.18 -6.16
CA LYS A 2 8.11 0.71 -6.21
C LYS A 2 6.97 0.19 -5.35
N LEU A 3 5.94 -0.39 -5.98
CA LEU A 3 4.85 -1.06 -5.27
C LEU A 3 5.38 -2.38 -4.69
N ILE A 4 5.82 -2.37 -3.44
CA ILE A 4 6.48 -3.51 -2.81
C ILE A 4 5.45 -4.45 -2.17
N ASN A 5 4.50 -3.92 -1.40
CA ASN A 5 3.55 -4.71 -0.61
C ASN A 5 2.19 -4.00 -0.47
N ALA A 6 1.09 -4.73 -0.61
CA ALA A 6 -0.28 -4.22 -0.47
C ALA A 6 -0.53 -3.52 0.88
N ARG A 7 0.01 -4.05 1.98
CA ARG A 7 -0.08 -3.42 3.32
C ARG A 7 0.52 -2.03 3.36
N GLN A 8 1.73 -1.90 2.80
CA GLN A 8 2.45 -0.63 2.75
C GLN A 8 1.72 0.38 1.87
N VAL A 9 1.24 -0.06 0.70
CA VAL A 9 0.50 0.78 -0.25
C VAL A 9 -0.82 1.28 0.36
N TRP A 10 -1.50 0.43 1.15
CA TRP A 10 -2.67 0.86 1.91
C TRP A 10 -2.32 1.98 2.89
N THR A 11 -1.28 1.80 3.71
CA THR A 11 -0.84 2.84 4.67
C THR A 11 -0.46 4.15 3.97
N GLU A 12 0.31 4.07 2.88
CA GLU A 12 0.75 5.23 2.10
C GLU A 12 -0.43 6.00 1.49
N ALA A 13 -1.43 5.29 0.96
CA ALA A 13 -2.63 5.91 0.38
C ALA A 13 -3.39 6.78 1.40
N GLN A 14 -3.35 6.42 2.68
CA GLN A 14 -4.01 7.17 3.75
C GLN A 14 -3.21 8.40 4.20
N HIS A 15 -1.88 8.42 4.01
CA HIS A 15 -1.05 9.58 4.34
C HIS A 15 -1.18 10.75 3.35
N GLU A 16 -1.45 10.46 2.08
CA GLU A 16 -1.55 11.49 1.03
C GLU A 16 -2.98 11.83 0.61
N SER A 17 -3.98 11.40 1.39
CA SER A 17 -5.43 11.59 1.12
C SER A 17 -5.83 13.07 1.03
N ASN A 18 -5.59 13.66 -0.14
CA ASN A 18 -6.25 14.86 -0.64
C ASN A 18 -7.00 14.45 -1.90
N ALA A 19 -8.23 13.94 -1.75
CA ALA A 19 -9.03 13.36 -2.83
C ALA A 19 -9.18 14.26 -4.07
N SER A 20 -9.16 15.59 -3.88
CA SER A 20 -9.21 16.56 -4.98
C SER A 20 -7.91 16.62 -5.80
N ILE A 21 -6.76 16.39 -5.17
CA ILE A 21 -5.44 16.46 -5.81
C ILE A 21 -5.16 15.16 -6.57
N SER A 22 -5.57 14.01 -6.03
CA SER A 22 -5.43 12.72 -6.70
C SER A 22 -6.33 12.58 -7.93
N ALA A 23 -7.58 13.06 -7.88
CA ALA A 23 -8.47 13.08 -9.04
C ALA A 23 -7.91 13.93 -10.19
N VAL A 24 -7.47 15.16 -9.91
CA VAL A 24 -6.84 16.03 -10.91
C VAL A 24 -5.53 15.42 -11.45
N ALA A 25 -4.79 14.67 -10.63
CA ALA A 25 -3.59 13.98 -11.06
C ALA A 25 -3.88 12.81 -12.00
N ILE A 26 -4.99 12.08 -11.82
CA ILE A 26 -5.45 11.03 -12.74
C ILE A 26 -5.78 11.65 -14.11
N ASP A 27 -6.59 12.71 -14.14
CA ASP A 27 -6.93 13.40 -15.39
C ASP A 27 -5.69 13.94 -16.12
N GLN A 28 -4.69 14.43 -15.37
CA GLN A 28 -3.42 14.88 -15.94
C GLN A 28 -2.53 13.73 -16.42
N ALA A 29 -2.57 12.57 -15.77
CA ALA A 29 -1.83 11.39 -16.21
C ALA A 29 -2.43 10.81 -17.50
N GLU A 30 -3.76 10.74 -17.60
CA GLU A 30 -4.47 10.27 -18.79
C GLU A 30 -4.29 11.20 -20.00
N SER A 31 -4.22 12.52 -19.77
CA SER A 31 -3.99 13.53 -20.81
C SER A 31 -2.52 13.78 -21.15
N ALA A 32 -1.58 13.16 -20.44
CA ALA A 32 -0.15 13.35 -20.69
C ALA A 32 0.25 12.65 -22.01
N PRO A 33 0.86 13.37 -22.97
CA PRO A 33 1.32 12.74 -24.20
C PRO A 33 2.42 11.73 -23.88
N VAL A 34 2.18 10.46 -24.22
CA VAL A 34 3.20 9.39 -24.17
C VAL A 34 4.34 9.82 -25.08
N LYS A 35 5.46 10.27 -24.50
CA LYS A 35 6.67 10.58 -25.27
C LYS A 35 7.31 9.26 -25.72
N THR A 36 6.78 8.68 -26.79
CA THR A 36 7.44 7.63 -27.55
C THR A 36 8.80 8.17 -27.98
N GLY A 37 9.86 7.46 -27.60
CA GLY A 37 11.23 7.85 -27.91
C GLY A 37 11.45 7.89 -29.42
N GLY A 38 11.36 9.08 -30.02
CA GLY A 38 11.71 9.28 -31.41
C GLY A 38 13.14 8.82 -31.67
N ARG A 39 13.32 7.93 -32.66
CA ARG A 39 14.66 7.48 -33.08
C ARG A 39 15.50 8.70 -33.42
N ILE A 40 16.68 8.76 -32.82
CA ILE A 40 17.68 9.79 -33.08
C ILE A 40 18.15 9.65 -34.53
N GLY A 41 17.75 10.58 -35.40
CA GLY A 41 18.25 10.68 -36.77
C GLY A 41 19.70 11.16 -36.80
N LYS A 42 20.51 10.61 -37.71
CA LYS A 42 21.86 11.13 -38.01
C LYS A 42 21.73 12.51 -38.67
N ARG A 43 22.62 13.44 -38.34
CA ARG A 43 22.70 14.75 -39.00
C ARG A 43 24.08 14.89 -39.65
N ASP A 44 24.09 15.33 -40.90
CA ASP A 44 25.34 15.65 -41.60
C ASP A 44 25.77 17.05 -41.22
N ALA A 45 26.95 17.16 -40.59
CA ALA A 45 27.57 18.43 -40.29
C ALA A 45 28.60 18.75 -41.39
N LYS A 46 28.47 19.93 -41.98
CA LYS A 46 29.40 20.45 -42.99
C LYS A 46 30.22 21.57 -42.37
N PHE A 47 31.54 21.50 -42.49
CA PHE A 47 32.44 22.56 -42.04
C PHE A 47 33.22 23.16 -43.22
N PRO A 48 33.38 24.49 -43.27
CA PRO A 48 34.20 25.15 -44.27
C PRO A 48 35.69 24.87 -44.02
N ALA A 49 36.48 24.79 -45.10
CA ALA A 49 37.93 24.62 -45.02
C ALA A 49 38.60 25.78 -44.26
N LEU A 50 39.48 25.47 -43.31
CA LEU A 50 40.23 26.49 -42.58
C LEU A 50 41.15 27.24 -43.56
N GLY A 51 40.87 28.53 -43.79
CA GLY A 51 41.68 29.42 -44.63
C GLY A 51 41.14 29.73 -46.04
N SER A 52 39.92 29.30 -46.39
CA SER A 52 39.29 29.66 -47.68
C SER A 52 38.36 30.88 -47.53
N GLU A 53 38.71 32.00 -48.18
CA GLU A 53 37.81 33.17 -48.32
C GLU A 53 36.64 32.92 -49.29
N LYS A 54 36.62 31.77 -50.00
CA LYS A 54 35.58 31.39 -50.96
C LYS A 54 34.91 30.06 -50.61
N GLY A 55 34.56 29.85 -49.34
CA GLY A 55 33.56 28.83 -48.93
C GLY A 55 33.67 27.43 -49.55
N GLU A 56 34.85 26.91 -49.86
CA GLU A 56 34.99 25.54 -50.36
C GLU A 56 34.80 24.54 -49.20
N GLU A 57 33.92 23.56 -49.41
CA GLU A 57 33.50 22.56 -48.42
C GLU A 57 34.67 21.58 -48.13
N ALA A 58 35.23 21.59 -46.91
CA ALA A 58 36.40 20.75 -46.60
C ALA A 58 36.06 19.30 -46.23
N ALA A 59 34.90 19.05 -45.62
CA ALA A 59 34.44 17.68 -45.32
C ALA A 59 33.02 17.72 -44.78
N SER A 60 32.19 16.77 -45.23
CA SER A 60 30.94 16.39 -44.57
C SER A 60 31.16 15.14 -43.73
N PHE A 61 30.77 15.17 -42.47
CA PHE A 61 30.78 13.98 -41.62
C PHE A 61 29.41 13.76 -40.97
N SER A 62 28.97 12.50 -40.97
CA SER A 62 27.72 12.09 -40.33
C SER A 62 27.93 12.05 -38.82
N VAL A 63 27.38 13.03 -38.11
CA VAL A 63 27.38 13.06 -36.64
C VAL A 63 26.13 12.33 -36.12
N PRO A 64 26.27 11.41 -35.14
CA PRO A 64 25.10 10.88 -34.46
C PRO A 64 24.35 12.04 -33.80
N GLY A 65 23.07 12.21 -34.12
CA GLY A 65 22.27 13.30 -33.56
C GLY A 65 22.36 13.25 -32.04
N GLN A 66 22.78 14.33 -31.39
CA GLN A 66 22.78 14.37 -29.93
C GLN A 66 21.36 14.77 -29.49
N ARG A 67 20.72 13.94 -28.66
CA ARG A 67 19.49 14.33 -27.99
C ARG A 67 19.85 15.44 -27.02
N ILE A 68 19.68 16.69 -27.43
CA ILE A 68 19.77 17.83 -26.51
C ILE A 68 18.56 17.69 -25.58
N SER A 69 18.77 17.07 -24.42
CA SER A 69 17.82 17.21 -23.32
C SER A 69 17.95 18.65 -22.86
N ILE A 70 17.10 19.53 -23.42
CA ILE A 70 16.84 20.80 -22.77
C ILE A 70 16.12 20.44 -21.48
N SER A 71 16.87 20.22 -20.41
CA SER A 71 16.33 20.36 -19.08
C SER A 71 15.87 21.80 -18.99
N GLU A 72 14.56 22.02 -18.83
CA GLU A 72 14.05 23.35 -18.54
C GLU A 72 14.89 23.94 -17.39
N THR A 73 15.54 25.07 -17.64
CA THR A 73 16.30 25.80 -16.62
C THR A 73 15.38 26.50 -15.62
N ARG A 74 14.07 26.51 -15.88
CA ARG A 74 13.07 26.75 -14.83
C ARG A 74 13.06 25.55 -13.90
N ARG A 75 13.39 25.77 -12.62
CA ARG A 75 12.97 24.84 -11.56
C ARG A 75 11.48 24.60 -11.77
N ALA A 76 11.08 23.38 -12.11
CA ALA A 76 9.68 22.98 -12.00
C ALA A 76 9.23 23.42 -10.61
N ALA A 77 8.12 24.17 -10.53
CA ALA A 77 7.59 24.60 -9.25
C ALA A 77 7.51 23.37 -8.33
N VAL A 78 8.07 23.50 -7.11
CA VAL A 78 8.16 22.41 -6.14
C VAL A 78 6.81 21.70 -6.09
N GLY A 79 6.77 20.44 -6.58
CA GLY A 79 5.54 19.66 -6.64
C GLY A 79 4.93 19.34 -8.01
N ARG A 80 5.51 19.78 -9.14
CA ARG A 80 5.06 19.43 -10.51
C ARG A 80 5.94 18.38 -11.22
N SER A 81 6.26 17.27 -10.57
CA SER A 81 6.93 16.15 -11.23
C SER A 81 5.91 15.14 -11.77
N THR A 82 6.13 14.64 -12.98
CA THR A 82 5.32 13.54 -13.57
C THR A 82 5.28 12.31 -12.66
N ALA A 83 6.39 12.05 -11.95
CA ALA A 83 6.48 10.99 -10.96
C ALA A 83 5.51 11.18 -9.78
N ARG A 84 5.27 12.42 -9.33
CA ARG A 84 4.30 12.73 -8.27
C ARG A 84 2.86 12.63 -8.77
N ALA A 85 2.60 13.08 -10.01
CA ALA A 85 1.27 12.91 -10.61
C ALA A 85 0.92 11.41 -10.75
N ALA A 86 1.86 10.59 -11.23
CA ALA A 86 1.70 9.14 -11.28
C ALA A 86 1.49 8.54 -9.88
N HIS A 87 2.23 9.01 -8.87
CA HIS A 87 2.06 8.59 -7.47
C HIS A 87 0.63 8.83 -6.97
N LEU A 88 0.15 10.06 -7.11
CA LEU A 88 -1.19 10.46 -6.68
C LEU A 88 -2.28 9.70 -7.46
N ALA A 89 -2.06 9.42 -8.74
CA ALA A 89 -2.95 8.60 -9.54
C ALA A 89 -3.03 7.15 -9.02
N THR A 90 -1.87 6.54 -8.69
CA THR A 90 -1.85 5.20 -8.07
C THR A 90 -2.55 5.18 -6.71
N ILE A 91 -2.37 6.22 -5.88
CA ILE A 91 -3.08 6.35 -4.61
C ILE A 91 -4.59 6.47 -4.83
N GLY A 92 -5.04 7.26 -5.81
CA GLY A 92 -6.45 7.37 -6.16
C GLY A 92 -7.07 6.04 -6.57
N LYS A 93 -6.34 5.23 -7.37
CA LYS A 93 -6.76 3.86 -7.73
C LYS A 93 -6.90 2.97 -6.48
N VAL A 94 -5.92 3.02 -5.57
CA VAL A 94 -5.93 2.24 -4.32
C VAL A 94 -7.10 2.64 -3.43
N LEU A 95 -7.32 3.93 -3.20
CA LEU A 95 -8.45 4.43 -2.40
C LEU A 95 -9.79 3.97 -3.00
N ARG A 96 -9.94 4.05 -4.33
CA ARG A 96 -11.15 3.56 -5.00
C ARG A 96 -11.35 2.06 -4.83
N ALA A 97 -10.29 1.26 -4.82
CA ALA A 97 -10.39 -0.18 -4.56
C ALA A 97 -10.63 -0.52 -3.09
N ILE A 98 -10.23 0.34 -2.16
CA ILE A 98 -10.64 0.23 -0.76
C ILE A 98 -12.14 0.51 -0.64
N ASP A 99 -12.65 1.53 -1.35
CA ASP A 99 -14.06 1.91 -1.33
C ASP A 99 -15.00 0.83 -1.90
N THR A 100 -14.52 -0.14 -2.68
CA THR A 100 -15.34 -1.26 -3.16
C THR A 100 -15.58 -2.35 -2.11
N LEU A 101 -14.78 -2.38 -1.04
CA LEU A 101 -14.93 -3.38 0.02
C LEU A 101 -16.20 -3.11 0.84
N PRO A 102 -16.83 -4.15 1.44
CA PRO A 102 -17.87 -3.95 2.43
C PRO A 102 -17.39 -3.06 3.59
N PHE A 103 -18.28 -2.26 4.15
CA PHE A 103 -17.92 -1.30 5.21
C PHE A 103 -17.10 -1.93 6.35
N GLN A 104 -17.50 -3.10 6.85
CA GLN A 104 -16.78 -3.75 7.95
C GLN A 104 -15.34 -4.15 7.57
N GLU A 105 -15.13 -4.59 6.34
CA GLU A 105 -13.81 -4.96 5.81
C GLU A 105 -12.92 -3.71 5.63
N GLN A 106 -13.50 -2.59 5.18
CA GLN A 106 -12.80 -1.30 5.15
C GLN A 106 -12.36 -0.88 6.56
N GLN A 107 -13.26 -0.96 7.54
CA GLN A 107 -12.96 -0.61 8.94
C GLN A 107 -11.86 -1.50 9.52
N PHE A 108 -11.84 -2.79 9.18
CA PHE A 108 -10.77 -3.71 9.53
C PHE A 108 -9.44 -3.32 8.90
N GLY A 109 -9.42 -3.02 7.60
CA GLY A 109 -8.22 -2.52 6.91
C GLY A 109 -7.71 -1.22 7.53
N HIS A 110 -8.61 -0.29 7.90
CA HIS A 110 -8.25 0.93 8.60
C HIS A 110 -7.74 0.68 10.02
N TYR A 111 -8.28 -0.30 10.74
CA TYR A 111 -7.74 -0.71 12.04
C TYR A 111 -6.28 -1.13 11.92
N LEU A 112 -5.94 -1.93 10.90
CA LEU A 112 -4.58 -2.42 10.69
C LEU A 112 -3.65 -1.32 10.17
N TYR A 113 -4.03 -0.60 9.12
CA TYR A 113 -3.09 0.16 8.28
C TYR A 113 -3.30 1.68 8.29
N HIS A 114 -4.40 2.20 8.85
CA HIS A 114 -4.64 3.64 8.88
C HIS A 114 -3.77 4.31 9.97
N PRO A 115 -3.07 5.43 9.66
CA PRO A 115 -2.20 6.10 10.62
C PRO A 115 -2.95 6.75 11.79
N CYS A 116 -4.19 7.20 11.55
CA CYS A 116 -5.07 7.76 12.58
C CYS A 116 -6.19 6.78 12.91
N MET A 117 -5.88 5.73 13.66
CA MET A 117 -6.88 4.74 14.07
C MET A 117 -7.81 5.30 15.16
N THR A 118 -9.11 4.99 15.05
CA THR A 118 -10.13 5.39 16.03
C THR A 118 -10.71 4.16 16.74
N LEU A 119 -11.37 4.37 17.87
CA LEU A 119 -12.06 3.29 18.60
C LEU A 119 -13.12 2.60 17.73
N ALA A 120 -13.77 3.33 16.82
CA ALA A 120 -14.73 2.76 15.88
C ALA A 120 -14.10 1.69 14.99
N HIS A 121 -12.85 1.89 14.53
CA HIS A 121 -12.13 0.88 13.75
C HIS A 121 -11.91 -0.39 14.57
N VAL A 122 -11.54 -0.25 15.85
CA VAL A 122 -11.32 -1.39 16.76
C VAL A 122 -12.60 -2.20 16.93
N LEU A 123 -13.71 -1.55 17.31
CA LEU A 123 -14.97 -2.22 17.59
C LEU A 123 -15.56 -2.88 16.33
N ASN A 124 -15.42 -2.24 15.17
CA ASN A 124 -15.87 -2.82 13.91
C ASN A 124 -15.00 -4.01 13.48
N ALA A 125 -13.69 -3.95 13.70
CA ALA A 125 -12.79 -5.07 13.43
C ALA A 125 -13.08 -6.27 14.34
N GLU A 126 -13.31 -6.02 15.64
CA GLU A 126 -13.73 -7.06 16.59
C GLU A 126 -15.04 -7.72 16.16
N LYS A 127 -16.05 -6.91 15.81
CA LYS A 127 -17.35 -7.40 15.35
C LYS A 127 -17.22 -8.24 14.08
N LEU A 128 -16.39 -7.82 13.13
CA LEU A 128 -16.15 -8.57 11.90
C LEU A 128 -15.54 -9.93 12.21
N VAL A 129 -14.44 -9.96 12.98
CA VAL A 129 -13.78 -11.23 13.35
C VAL A 129 -14.71 -12.14 14.12
N TRP A 130 -15.48 -11.59 15.07
CA TRP A 130 -16.48 -12.35 15.81
C TRP A 130 -17.52 -13.00 14.88
N SER A 131 -17.98 -12.27 13.87
CA SER A 131 -18.97 -12.80 12.90
C SER A 131 -18.41 -13.85 11.94
N CYS A 132 -17.10 -13.92 11.77
CA CYS A 132 -16.45 -14.91 10.90
C CYS A 132 -16.20 -16.25 11.61
N VAL A 133 -16.48 -16.35 12.91
CA VAL A 133 -16.18 -17.52 13.72
C VAL A 133 -17.45 -18.16 14.26
N ASP A 134 -17.54 -19.49 14.16
CA ASP A 134 -18.58 -20.25 14.84
C ASP A 134 -18.15 -20.56 16.29
N PHE A 135 -18.88 -20.00 17.26
CA PHE A 135 -18.67 -20.23 18.68
C PHE A 135 -19.71 -21.17 19.30
N SER A 136 -20.57 -21.80 18.49
CA SER A 136 -21.69 -22.62 18.97
C SER A 136 -21.29 -23.82 19.84
N ALA A 137 -20.05 -24.30 19.71
CA ALA A 137 -19.48 -25.37 20.53
C ALA A 137 -18.97 -24.91 21.91
N LEU A 138 -18.90 -23.60 22.18
CA LEU A 138 -18.40 -23.06 23.44
C LEU A 138 -19.53 -22.93 24.47
N THR A 139 -19.17 -23.06 25.75
CA THR A 139 -20.05 -22.66 26.85
C THR A 139 -20.13 -21.12 26.93
N GLU A 140 -21.24 -20.57 27.40
CA GLU A 140 -21.45 -19.12 27.54
C GLU A 140 -20.31 -18.43 28.32
N ALA A 141 -19.83 -19.06 29.41
CA ALA A 141 -18.72 -18.54 30.20
C ALA A 141 -17.37 -18.54 29.45
N LYS A 142 -17.16 -19.49 28.52
CA LYS A 142 -15.95 -19.55 27.69
C LYS A 142 -16.07 -18.59 26.51
N GLU A 143 -17.26 -18.47 25.92
CA GLU A 143 -17.58 -17.53 24.85
C GLU A 143 -17.29 -16.08 25.26
N ALA A 144 -17.74 -15.64 26.44
CA ALA A 144 -17.46 -14.29 26.94
C ALA A 144 -15.95 -14.01 27.07
N LYS A 145 -15.17 -15.01 27.50
CA LYS A 145 -13.70 -14.88 27.61
C LYS A 145 -13.03 -14.84 26.24
N VAL A 146 -13.53 -15.65 25.30
CA VAL A 146 -13.03 -15.68 23.91
C VAL A 146 -13.35 -14.37 23.19
N HIS A 147 -14.49 -13.75 23.46
CA HIS A 147 -14.83 -12.42 22.93
C HIS A 147 -13.75 -11.38 23.28
N CYS A 148 -13.34 -11.32 24.53
CA CYS A 148 -12.23 -10.45 24.95
C CYS A 148 -10.87 -10.86 24.35
N LEU A 149 -10.69 -12.16 24.08
CA LEU A 149 -9.47 -12.67 23.44
C LEU A 149 -9.35 -12.19 21.98
N VAL A 150 -10.46 -11.87 21.29
CA VAL A 150 -10.45 -11.28 19.94
C VAL A 150 -9.64 -9.99 19.90
N THR A 151 -9.83 -9.09 20.86
CA THR A 151 -9.06 -7.84 20.95
C THR A 151 -7.56 -8.10 21.05
N MET A 152 -7.16 -9.12 21.82
CA MET A 152 -5.75 -9.49 21.99
C MET A 152 -5.17 -10.10 20.71
N ALA A 153 -5.95 -10.95 20.04
CA ALA A 153 -5.58 -11.54 18.77
C ALA A 153 -5.38 -10.46 17.70
N LEU A 154 -6.30 -9.49 17.61
CA LEU A 154 -6.20 -8.34 16.70
C LEU A 154 -4.96 -7.48 16.98
N GLN A 155 -4.70 -7.17 18.25
CA GLN A 155 -3.52 -6.38 18.62
C GLN A 155 -2.21 -7.12 18.34
N SER A 156 -2.13 -8.42 18.63
CA SER A 156 -0.97 -9.24 18.27
C SER A 156 -0.78 -9.25 16.75
N TYR A 157 -1.85 -9.52 15.99
CA TYR A 157 -1.79 -9.60 14.54
C TYR A 157 -1.38 -8.28 13.91
N LYS A 158 -1.86 -7.15 14.43
CA LYS A 158 -1.46 -5.82 13.96
C LYS A 158 0.06 -5.60 14.10
N VAL A 159 0.64 -6.00 15.22
CA VAL A 159 2.09 -5.92 15.44
C VAL A 159 2.84 -6.80 14.42
N GLU A 160 2.38 -8.02 14.20
CA GLU A 160 2.96 -8.94 13.20
C GLU A 160 2.85 -8.40 11.77
N ALA A 161 1.72 -7.81 11.41
CA ALA A 161 1.50 -7.20 10.10
C ALA A 161 2.49 -6.05 9.81
N HIS A 162 3.07 -5.46 10.85
CA HIS A 162 4.07 -4.39 10.78
C HIS A 162 5.50 -4.90 11.04
N GLY A 163 5.73 -6.21 10.97
CA GLY A 163 7.04 -6.84 11.11
C GLY A 163 7.50 -7.07 12.55
N GLY A 164 6.63 -6.88 13.54
CA GLY A 164 6.91 -7.20 14.93
C GLY A 164 6.73 -8.69 15.25
N ALA A 165 7.20 -9.10 16.43
CA ALA A 165 7.02 -10.47 16.90
C ALA A 165 5.59 -10.71 17.43
N GLN A 166 5.09 -11.92 17.18
CA GLN A 166 3.85 -12.41 17.75
C GLN A 166 3.86 -12.34 19.28
N TRP A 167 2.71 -12.06 19.89
CA TRP A 167 2.59 -12.02 21.34
C TRP A 167 2.56 -13.42 21.94
N GLY A 168 3.32 -13.60 23.03
CA GLY A 168 3.30 -14.82 23.83
C GLY A 168 2.19 -14.82 24.89
N PRO A 169 1.89 -15.99 25.49
CA PRO A 169 0.81 -16.17 26.47
C PRO A 169 0.87 -15.22 27.67
N ALA A 170 2.07 -14.91 28.17
CA ALA A 170 2.25 -14.00 29.31
C ALA A 170 1.78 -12.57 28.98
N ARG A 171 2.11 -12.07 27.78
CA ARG A 171 1.67 -10.74 27.32
C ARG A 171 0.17 -10.68 27.07
N ILE A 172 -0.40 -11.76 26.53
CA ILE A 172 -1.84 -11.87 26.31
C ILE A 172 -2.58 -11.85 27.65
N ALA A 173 -2.12 -12.62 28.64
CA ALA A 173 -2.72 -12.64 29.97
C ALA A 173 -2.62 -11.27 30.66
N GLU A 174 -1.49 -10.58 30.54
CA GLU A 174 -1.33 -9.22 31.04
C GLU A 174 -2.30 -8.23 30.38
N GLY A 175 -2.44 -8.30 29.04
CA GLY A 175 -3.37 -7.45 28.28
C GLY A 175 -4.83 -7.70 28.67
N MET A 176 -5.22 -8.96 28.83
CA MET A 176 -6.56 -9.37 29.27
C MET A 176 -6.88 -8.84 30.66
N HIS A 177 -5.92 -8.90 31.59
CA HIS A 177 -6.11 -8.35 32.93
C HIS A 177 -6.23 -6.83 32.91
N LYS A 178 -5.39 -6.13 32.15
CA LYS A 178 -5.41 -4.65 32.08
C LYS A 178 -6.67 -4.09 31.43
N LEU A 179 -7.16 -4.71 30.36
CA LEU A 179 -8.28 -4.18 29.58
C LEU A 179 -9.63 -4.69 30.09
N TYR A 180 -9.69 -5.94 30.57
CA TYR A 180 -10.94 -6.60 30.92
C TYR A 180 -11.01 -7.04 32.39
N GLY A 181 -9.95 -6.83 33.18
CA GLY A 181 -9.88 -7.32 34.55
C GLY A 181 -9.76 -8.85 34.66
N MET A 182 -9.68 -9.57 33.53
CA MET A 182 -9.74 -11.02 33.51
C MET A 182 -8.38 -11.67 33.71
N HIS A 183 -8.33 -12.63 34.62
CA HIS A 183 -7.14 -13.41 34.87
C HIS A 183 -7.10 -14.65 33.99
N LEU A 184 -6.03 -14.77 33.20
CA LEU A 184 -5.69 -15.97 32.44
C LEU A 184 -4.42 -16.55 33.04
N GLU A 185 -4.38 -17.87 33.22
CA GLU A 185 -3.18 -18.55 33.72
C GLU A 185 -2.28 -18.96 32.54
N PRO A 186 -1.09 -18.32 32.35
CA PRO A 186 -0.25 -18.61 31.18
C PRO A 186 0.36 -20.01 31.23
N LYS A 187 0.49 -20.62 32.41
CA LYS A 187 1.07 -21.96 32.59
C LYS A 187 0.23 -23.06 31.95
N VAL A 188 -1.08 -22.84 31.80
CA VAL A 188 -2.03 -23.84 31.28
C VAL A 188 -2.57 -23.42 29.90
N TRP A 189 -1.86 -22.50 29.24
CA TRP A 189 -2.23 -21.93 27.94
C TRP A 189 -2.51 -22.99 26.87
N ASP A 190 -1.63 -23.98 26.75
CA ASP A 190 -1.73 -25.02 25.72
C ASP A 190 -3.04 -25.81 25.80
N ARG A 191 -3.58 -26.02 27.01
CA ARG A 191 -4.80 -26.78 27.23
C ARG A 191 -6.06 -25.95 27.02
N ASP A 192 -6.07 -24.71 27.54
CA ASP A 192 -7.31 -23.96 27.69
C ASP A 192 -7.56 -22.98 26.54
N TRP A 193 -6.49 -22.41 25.96
CA TRP A 193 -6.58 -21.22 25.12
C TRP A 193 -5.88 -21.33 23.77
N LYS A 194 -4.87 -22.19 23.63
CA LYS A 194 -4.07 -22.29 22.41
C LYS A 194 -4.89 -22.59 21.16
N GLU A 195 -5.85 -23.51 21.26
CA GLU A 195 -6.72 -23.84 20.14
C GLU A 195 -7.58 -22.64 19.71
N ALA A 196 -8.28 -22.01 20.66
CA ALA A 196 -9.08 -20.81 20.41
C ALA A 196 -8.23 -19.65 19.87
N TRP A 197 -7.03 -19.46 20.39
CA TRP A 197 -6.09 -18.44 19.93
C TRP A 197 -5.66 -18.68 18.48
N ASN A 198 -5.26 -19.90 18.14
CA ASN A 198 -4.84 -20.26 16.79
C ASN A 198 -6.00 -20.12 15.80
N PHE A 199 -7.22 -20.50 16.23
CA PHE A 199 -8.42 -20.36 15.43
C PHE A 199 -8.75 -18.89 15.14
N LEU A 200 -8.78 -18.04 16.16
CA LEU A 200 -8.99 -16.60 16.01
C LEU A 200 -7.94 -15.97 15.10
N ARG A 201 -6.68 -16.38 15.26
CA ARG A 201 -5.59 -15.93 14.39
C ARG A 201 -5.81 -16.29 12.93
N ALA A 202 -6.17 -17.53 12.65
CA ALA A 202 -6.43 -17.98 11.29
C ALA A 202 -7.57 -17.18 10.66
N ALA A 203 -8.64 -16.93 11.43
CA ALA A 203 -9.75 -16.08 10.97
C ALA A 203 -9.31 -14.64 10.66
N ILE A 204 -8.47 -14.03 11.51
CA ILE A 204 -7.93 -12.68 11.26
C ILE A 204 -7.04 -12.66 10.00
N GLU A 205 -6.21 -13.68 9.82
CA GLU A 205 -5.33 -13.80 8.65
C GLU A 205 -6.12 -13.96 7.36
N GLU A 206 -7.18 -14.78 7.36
CA GLU A 206 -8.07 -14.96 6.22
C GLU A 206 -8.81 -13.65 5.87
N VAL A 207 -9.32 -12.94 6.87
CA VAL A 207 -9.94 -11.63 6.69
C VAL A 207 -8.93 -10.64 6.10
N ASP A 208 -7.69 -10.62 6.59
CA ASP A 208 -6.66 -9.70 6.09
C ASP A 208 -6.29 -9.98 4.62
N ILE A 209 -6.10 -11.26 4.26
CA ILE A 209 -5.83 -11.66 2.86
C ILE A 209 -6.96 -11.20 1.94
N ARG A 210 -8.22 -11.40 2.34
CA ARG A 210 -9.40 -10.97 1.59
C ARG A 210 -9.46 -9.45 1.45
N VAL A 211 -9.26 -8.71 2.53
CA VAL A 211 -9.28 -7.24 2.55
C VAL A 211 -8.18 -6.65 1.66
N GLN A 212 -7.01 -7.28 1.59
CA GLN A 212 -5.91 -6.82 0.74
C GLN A 212 -6.07 -7.16 -0.74
N GLN A 213 -6.97 -8.08 -1.11
CA GLN A 213 -7.10 -8.58 -2.48
C GLN A 213 -7.29 -7.46 -3.53
N PRO A 214 -8.16 -6.45 -3.34
CA PRO A 214 -8.34 -5.38 -4.33
C PRO A 214 -7.08 -4.52 -4.51
N VAL A 215 -6.35 -4.25 -3.42
CA VAL A 215 -5.09 -3.49 -3.47
C VAL A 215 -4.00 -4.29 -4.16
N TRP A 216 -3.96 -5.61 -3.92
CA TRP A 216 -3.03 -6.52 -4.58
C TRP A 216 -3.24 -6.55 -6.10
N GLN A 217 -4.50 -6.59 -6.56
CA GLN A 217 -4.84 -6.56 -7.98
C GLN A 217 -4.31 -5.29 -8.69
N ILE A 218 -4.42 -4.13 -8.05
CA ILE A 218 -3.85 -2.87 -8.59
C ILE A 218 -2.34 -2.97 -8.70
N ILE A 219 -1.67 -3.49 -7.66
CA ILE A 219 -0.21 -3.61 -7.65
C ILE A 219 0.29 -4.49 -8.80
N HIS A 220 -0.43 -5.56 -9.13
CA HIS A 220 -0.07 -6.42 -10.25
C HIS A 220 -0.35 -5.77 -11.60
N ALA A 221 -1.52 -5.14 -11.77
CA ALA A 221 -1.84 -4.42 -13.01
C ALA A 221 -0.78 -3.35 -13.34
N GLU A 222 -0.37 -2.54 -12.36
CA GLU A 222 0.66 -1.51 -12.55
C GLU A 222 2.05 -2.10 -12.87
N LYS A 223 2.36 -3.31 -12.37
CA LYS A 223 3.61 -4.01 -12.70
C LYS A 223 3.61 -4.57 -14.11
N GLU A 224 2.47 -5.09 -14.58
CA GLU A 224 2.29 -5.58 -15.95
C GLU A 224 2.38 -4.42 -16.95
N ASP A 225 1.72 -3.29 -16.67
CA ASP A 225 1.78 -2.08 -17.50
C ASP A 225 3.20 -1.49 -17.62
N CYS A 226 4.03 -1.63 -16.58
CA CYS A 226 5.45 -1.21 -16.64
C CYS A 226 6.35 -2.16 -17.42
N ALA A 227 5.90 -3.39 -17.70
CA ALA A 227 6.68 -4.41 -18.40
C ALA A 227 6.40 -4.48 -19.91
N ALA A 228 5.27 -3.92 -20.36
CA ALA A 228 4.86 -3.80 -21.77
C ALA A 228 5.45 -2.55 -22.46
#